data_AF-A0A0M8SJD9-F1
#
_entry.id   AF-A0A0M8SJD9-F1
#
_cell.length_a   1.000
_cell.length_b   1.000
_cell.length_c   1.000
_cell.angle_alpha   90.00
_cell.angle_beta   90.00
_cell.angle_gamma   90.00
#
_symmetry.space_group_name_H-M   'P 1'
#
loop_
_entity.id
_entity.type
_entity.pdbx_description
1 polymer ?
#
loop_
_entity_poly.entity_id
_entity_poly.type
_entity_poly.pdbx_seq_one_letter_code
_entity_poly.pdbx_strand_id
1 'polypeptide(L)'
;MRLWTLLAGALPRPPIVRPFRPGAPRQVAFAAYLFSLLFASAYMLITVGSALPSARAAAAGKAPDGGYVPVGAALAGALLWVVVAGLAWLFLAMAEPRDAVGLPRASACTVARASLSVFVLAESVGFVASVAWGYVSDHVAYLNAHSGSSSHPGVLADLAGSVAAGFSEEIVVVVLPVCLAYRLRRHVTNPRLRRAGLVVLVAGMLLARLSYHVMYGFGALPLAVWALASILVYLRTRAVLPLMIAHAVYDMILAVIRPVAGSYGRTSGIAVYALIVGVALVMLIATSPVRRSGQRNAASRLRGHPGSAAPMVADLSSTTTSTDPHQRGVGTA
;
A
#
# COMPACT_ATOMS: atom_id res chain seq x y z
N MET A 1 22.04 -8.60 1.36
CA MET A 1 21.87 -7.77 2.60
C MET A 1 22.02 -6.26 2.38
N ARG A 2 22.98 -5.76 1.57
CA ARG A 2 23.18 -4.31 1.31
C ARG A 2 22.03 -3.60 0.57
N LEU A 3 21.36 -4.29 -0.36
CA LEU A 3 20.21 -3.73 -1.09
C LEU A 3 19.03 -3.44 -0.13
N TRP A 4 18.76 -4.34 0.82
CA TRP A 4 17.67 -4.15 1.78
C TRP A 4 17.97 -3.04 2.80
N THR A 5 19.23 -2.78 3.12
CA THR A 5 19.64 -1.65 3.96
C THR A 5 19.58 -0.32 3.21
N LEU A 6 19.95 -0.29 1.92
CA LEU A 6 19.77 0.88 1.05
C LEU A 6 18.29 1.20 0.84
N LEU A 7 17.45 0.19 0.61
CA LEU A 7 16.01 0.35 0.47
C LEU A 7 15.32 0.70 1.80
N ALA A 8 15.75 0.09 2.92
CA ALA A 8 15.25 0.45 4.25
C ALA A 8 15.65 1.87 4.67
N GLY A 9 16.78 2.39 4.17
CA GLY A 9 17.17 3.78 4.32
C GLY A 9 16.36 4.76 3.45
N ALA A 10 15.83 4.29 2.32
CA ALA A 10 14.91 5.05 1.47
C ALA A 10 13.48 5.08 2.02
N LEU A 11 13.08 4.06 2.78
CA LEU A 11 11.77 4.01 3.43
C LEU A 11 11.73 4.93 4.67
N PRO A 12 10.67 5.73 4.86
CA PRO A 12 10.51 6.56 6.06
C PRO A 12 10.68 5.71 7.33
N ARG A 13 11.31 6.23 8.38
CA ARG A 13 11.34 5.55 9.70
C ARG A 13 9.91 5.23 10.14
N PRO A 14 9.68 4.08 10.83
CA PRO A 14 8.33 3.76 11.28
C PRO A 14 7.84 4.93 12.16
N PRO A 15 6.62 5.43 11.94
CA PRO A 15 6.12 6.55 12.71
C PRO A 15 6.18 6.19 14.19
N ILE A 16 6.66 7.12 15.02
CA ILE A 16 6.56 7.00 16.47
C ILE A 16 5.07 6.86 16.76
N VAL A 17 4.66 5.69 17.23
CA VAL A 17 3.28 5.40 17.59
C VAL A 17 2.92 6.33 18.74
N ARG A 18 2.23 7.43 18.44
CA ARG A 18 1.76 8.35 19.47
C ARG A 18 0.67 7.64 20.27
N PRO A 19 0.57 7.87 21.60
CA PRO A 19 -0.54 7.38 22.38
C PRO A 19 -1.85 7.84 21.73
N PHE A 20 -2.75 6.88 21.52
CA PHE A 20 -4.01 7.10 20.83
C PHE A 20 -4.84 8.16 21.55
N ARG A 21 -5.25 9.20 20.81
CA ARG A 21 -6.34 10.09 21.23
C ARG A 21 -7.60 9.68 20.46
N PRO A 22 -8.75 9.48 21.14
CA PRO A 22 -10.02 9.28 20.44
C PRO A 22 -10.25 10.44 19.48
N GLY A 23 -10.24 10.16 18.17
CA GLY A 23 -10.41 11.18 17.14
C GLY A 23 -11.85 11.67 17.03
N ALA A 24 -12.82 10.79 17.28
CA ALA A 24 -14.24 11.07 17.14
C ALA A 24 -15.07 10.42 18.27
N PRO A 25 -16.30 10.93 18.53
CA PRO A 25 -17.26 10.28 19.41
C PRO A 25 -17.50 8.81 19.04
N ARG A 26 -17.79 7.95 20.02
CA ARG A 26 -17.98 6.50 19.82
C ARG A 26 -19.02 6.18 18.73
N GLN A 27 -20.08 6.98 18.64
CA GLN A 27 -21.15 6.82 17.66
C GLN A 27 -20.67 7.07 16.22
N VAL A 28 -19.91 8.15 15.99
CA VAL A 28 -19.31 8.47 14.68
C VAL A 28 -18.37 7.36 14.24
N ALA A 29 -17.55 6.88 15.17
CA ALA A 29 -16.68 5.74 14.90
C ALA A 29 -17.48 4.49 14.53
N PHE A 30 -18.50 4.13 15.31
CA PHE A 30 -19.33 2.97 15.01
C PHE A 30 -19.96 3.05 13.61
N ALA A 31 -20.55 4.20 13.26
CA ALA A 31 -21.14 4.43 11.94
C ALA A 31 -20.10 4.27 10.81
N ALA A 32 -18.90 4.82 10.97
CA ALA A 32 -17.84 4.70 9.98
C ALA A 32 -17.38 3.25 9.75
N TYR A 33 -17.22 2.48 10.82
CA TYR A 33 -16.85 1.06 10.72
C TYR A 33 -17.99 0.24 10.14
N LEU A 34 -19.23 0.48 10.55
CA LEU A 34 -20.40 -0.20 9.98
C LEU A 34 -20.52 0.05 8.48
N PHE A 35 -20.43 1.31 8.05
CA PHE A 35 -20.44 1.66 6.62
C PHE A 35 -19.31 0.96 5.86
N SER A 36 -18.08 0.99 6.40
CA SER A 36 -16.92 0.36 5.75
C SER A 36 -17.03 -1.16 5.67
N LEU A 37 -17.61 -1.80 6.70
CA LEU A 37 -17.88 -3.24 6.70
C LEU A 37 -18.97 -3.63 5.72
N LEU A 38 -20.04 -2.83 5.62
CA LEU A 38 -21.11 -3.04 4.63
C LEU A 38 -20.55 -2.88 3.21
N PHE A 39 -19.75 -1.84 2.97
CA PHE A 39 -19.02 -1.64 1.71
C PHE A 39 -18.13 -2.84 1.38
N ALA A 40 -17.27 -3.25 2.31
CA ALA A 40 -16.38 -4.40 2.13
C ALA A 40 -17.16 -5.69 1.84
N SER A 41 -18.24 -5.94 2.57
CA SER A 41 -19.08 -7.11 2.37
C SER A 41 -19.78 -7.10 1.01
N ALA A 42 -20.33 -5.95 0.60
CA ALA A 42 -20.97 -5.80 -0.71
C ALA A 42 -19.95 -5.97 -1.84
N TYR A 43 -18.76 -5.36 -1.71
CA TYR A 43 -17.68 -5.51 -2.68
C TYR A 43 -17.24 -6.97 -2.80
N MET A 44 -16.94 -7.64 -1.68
CA MET A 44 -16.58 -9.06 -1.67
C MET A 44 -17.67 -9.94 -2.28
N LEU A 45 -18.94 -9.72 -1.90
CA LEU A 45 -20.06 -10.50 -2.43
C LEU A 45 -20.21 -10.34 -3.94
N ILE A 46 -20.09 -9.12 -4.46
CA ILE A 46 -20.22 -8.85 -5.90
C ILE A 46 -19.01 -9.39 -6.67
N THR A 47 -17.79 -9.13 -6.21
CA THR A 47 -16.56 -9.54 -6.90
C THR A 47 -16.35 -11.05 -6.85
N VAL A 48 -16.50 -11.67 -5.68
CA VAL A 48 -16.40 -13.14 -5.55
C VAL A 48 -17.60 -13.83 -6.20
N GLY A 49 -18.80 -13.27 -6.02
CA GLY A 49 -20.03 -13.76 -6.65
C GLY A 49 -19.96 -13.79 -8.17
N SER A 50 -19.43 -12.74 -8.79
CA SER A 50 -19.23 -12.66 -10.24
C SER A 50 -18.05 -13.52 -10.73
N ALA A 51 -17.04 -13.77 -9.90
CA ALA A 51 -15.93 -14.66 -10.24
C ALA A 51 -16.28 -16.16 -10.15
N LEU A 52 -17.27 -16.54 -9.35
CA LEU A 52 -17.65 -17.94 -9.08
C LEU A 52 -18.05 -18.74 -10.33
N PRO A 53 -18.92 -18.24 -11.24
CA PRO A 53 -19.24 -18.94 -12.49
C PRO A 53 -17.99 -19.21 -13.33
N SER A 54 -17.11 -18.20 -13.47
CA SER A 54 -15.85 -18.32 -14.20
C SER A 54 -14.90 -19.33 -13.56
N ALA A 55 -14.79 -19.33 -12.23
CA ALA A 55 -13.98 -20.30 -11.50
C ALA A 55 -14.52 -21.74 -11.66
N ARG A 56 -15.85 -21.92 -11.64
CA ARG A 56 -16.49 -23.23 -11.90
C ARG A 56 -16.28 -23.70 -13.33
N ALA A 57 -16.40 -22.81 -14.31
CA ALA A 57 -16.12 -23.11 -15.71
C ALA A 57 -14.65 -23.52 -15.90
N ALA A 58 -13.72 -22.75 -15.34
CA ALA A 58 -12.29 -23.06 -15.37
C ALA A 58 -11.98 -24.42 -14.70
N ALA A 59 -12.55 -24.70 -13.53
CA ALA A 59 -12.40 -25.99 -12.84
C ALA A 59 -12.98 -27.18 -13.63
N ALA A 60 -13.95 -26.92 -14.52
CA ALA A 60 -14.53 -27.90 -15.42
C ALA A 60 -13.82 -27.97 -16.79
N GLY A 61 -12.71 -27.25 -16.99
CA GLY A 61 -12.00 -27.17 -18.27
C GLY A 61 -12.79 -26.48 -19.38
N LYS A 62 -13.74 -25.61 -19.03
CA LYS A 62 -14.58 -24.87 -19.98
C LYS A 62 -14.20 -23.39 -19.99
N ALA A 63 -14.29 -22.76 -21.16
CA ALA A 63 -14.25 -21.31 -21.25
C ALA A 63 -15.51 -20.73 -20.57
N PRO A 64 -15.40 -19.64 -19.79
CA PRO A 64 -16.57 -18.97 -19.26
C PRO A 64 -17.40 -18.37 -20.41
N ASP A 65 -18.73 -18.46 -20.32
CA ASP A 65 -19.62 -17.79 -21.28
C ASP A 65 -19.39 -16.28 -21.20
N GLY A 66 -18.81 -15.74 -22.27
CA GLY A 66 -18.42 -14.35 -22.37
C GLY A 66 -19.62 -13.41 -22.50
N GLY A 67 -20.22 -13.03 -21.37
CA GLY A 67 -21.24 -11.98 -21.35
C GLY A 67 -20.62 -10.63 -21.75
N TYR A 68 -21.08 -10.04 -22.85
CA TYR A 68 -20.68 -8.69 -23.23
C TYR A 68 -21.29 -7.67 -22.28
N VAL A 69 -20.44 -6.94 -21.55
CA VAL A 69 -20.87 -5.76 -20.78
C VAL A 69 -20.60 -4.52 -21.63
N PRO A 70 -21.63 -3.69 -21.92
CA PRO A 70 -21.41 -2.43 -22.62
C PRO A 70 -20.40 -1.53 -21.91
N VAL A 71 -19.48 -0.92 -22.66
CA VAL A 71 -18.38 -0.09 -22.11
C VAL A 71 -18.91 1.01 -21.18
N GLY A 72 -20.04 1.66 -21.53
CA GLY A 72 -20.66 2.69 -20.71
C GLY A 72 -21.12 2.17 -19.33
N ALA A 73 -21.67 0.96 -19.28
CA ALA A 73 -22.09 0.34 -18.02
C ALA A 73 -20.88 -0.05 -17.16
N ALA A 74 -19.82 -0.57 -17.77
CA ALA A 74 -18.58 -0.90 -17.08
C ALA A 74 -17.92 0.36 -16.48
N LEU A 75 -17.85 1.46 -17.25
CA LEU A 75 -17.32 2.73 -16.79
C LEU A 75 -18.13 3.31 -15.62
N ALA A 76 -19.47 3.30 -15.74
CA ALA A 76 -20.35 3.76 -14.67
C ALA A 76 -20.17 2.94 -13.38
N GLY A 77 -20.07 1.61 -13.51
CA GLY A 77 -19.80 0.72 -12.38
C GLY A 77 -18.45 1.00 -11.73
N ALA A 78 -17.38 1.17 -12.52
CA ALA A 78 -16.06 1.51 -12.01
C ALA A 78 -16.04 2.85 -11.26
N LEU A 79 -16.66 3.89 -11.82
CA LEU A 79 -16.78 5.21 -11.17
C LEU A 79 -17.55 5.12 -9.85
N LEU A 80 -18.65 4.38 -9.82
CA LEU A 80 -19.41 4.14 -8.60
C LEU A 80 -18.53 3.50 -7.53
N TRP A 81 -17.75 2.48 -7.88
CA TRP A 81 -16.84 1.82 -6.94
C TRP A 81 -15.76 2.76 -6.39
N VAL A 82 -15.17 3.62 -7.24
CA VAL A 82 -14.20 4.63 -6.79
C VAL A 82 -14.85 5.62 -5.81
N VAL A 83 -16.08 6.06 -6.09
CA VAL A 83 -16.81 6.98 -5.20
C VAL A 83 -17.11 6.31 -3.85
N VAL A 84 -17.65 5.10 -3.86
CA VAL A 84 -17.98 4.39 -2.61
C VAL A 84 -16.73 4.05 -1.80
N ALA A 85 -15.64 3.66 -2.47
CA ALA A 85 -14.31 3.50 -1.88
C ALA A 85 -13.84 4.80 -1.21
N GLY A 86 -13.87 5.92 -1.95
CA GLY A 86 -13.51 7.24 -1.41
C GLY A 86 -14.32 7.63 -0.18
N LEU A 87 -15.62 7.37 -0.19
CA LEU A 87 -16.50 7.60 0.96
C LEU A 87 -16.11 6.70 2.15
N ALA A 88 -15.89 5.41 1.94
CA ALA A 88 -15.48 4.49 3.00
C ALA A 88 -14.16 4.94 3.64
N TRP A 89 -13.20 5.36 2.81
CA TRP A 89 -11.94 5.90 3.29
C TRP A 89 -12.12 7.21 4.07
N LEU A 90 -12.98 8.11 3.60
CA LEU A 90 -13.31 9.36 4.31
C LEU A 90 -13.96 9.08 5.67
N PHE A 91 -14.92 8.16 5.73
CA PHE A 91 -15.55 7.75 7.00
C PHE A 91 -14.54 7.18 7.98
N LEU A 92 -13.64 6.30 7.52
CA LEU A 92 -12.54 5.80 8.34
C LEU A 92 -11.63 6.94 8.79
N ALA A 93 -11.29 7.89 7.92
CA ALA A 93 -10.44 9.03 8.24
C ALA A 93 -11.07 10.00 9.25
N MET A 94 -12.40 10.04 9.34
CA MET A 94 -13.12 10.76 10.40
C MET A 94 -13.10 9.99 11.73
N ALA A 95 -13.15 8.65 11.68
CA ALA A 95 -13.23 7.80 12.87
C ALA A 95 -11.87 7.46 13.52
N GLU A 96 -10.80 7.49 12.72
CA GLU A 96 -9.47 7.06 13.11
C GLU A 96 -8.41 8.17 12.91
N PRO A 97 -7.31 8.11 13.68
CA PRO A 97 -6.14 8.92 13.42
C PRO A 97 -5.66 8.75 11.98
N ARG A 98 -5.21 9.85 11.36
CA ARG A 98 -4.75 9.87 9.96
C ARG A 98 -3.69 8.81 9.65
N ASP A 99 -2.80 8.54 10.59
CA ASP A 99 -1.77 7.50 10.47
C ASP A 99 -2.32 6.08 10.50
N ALA A 100 -3.46 5.83 11.15
CA ALA A 100 -4.12 4.53 11.16
C ALA A 100 -4.79 4.21 9.81
N VAL A 101 -5.32 5.23 9.13
CA VAL A 101 -6.01 5.11 7.82
C VAL A 101 -5.11 5.30 6.61
N GLY A 102 -3.80 5.41 6.84
CA GLY A 102 -2.85 5.50 5.75
C GLY A 102 -2.75 6.88 5.09
N LEU A 103 -3.12 7.96 5.79
CA LEU A 103 -3.06 9.36 5.35
C LEU A 103 -1.85 10.09 5.98
N PRO A 104 -0.61 9.86 5.50
CA PRO A 104 0.54 10.60 6.00
C PRO A 104 0.39 12.09 5.71
N ARG A 105 0.83 12.95 6.64
CA ARG A 105 1.09 14.38 6.35
C ARG A 105 2.37 14.47 5.54
N ALA A 106 2.27 14.12 4.26
CA ALA A 106 3.38 14.06 3.33
C ALA A 106 3.14 15.04 2.19
N SER A 107 4.21 15.68 1.70
CA SER A 107 4.12 16.48 0.47
C SER A 107 3.76 15.59 -0.72
N ALA A 108 3.16 16.15 -1.77
CA ALA A 108 2.87 15.41 -3.00
C ALA A 108 4.12 14.71 -3.58
N CYS A 109 5.28 15.36 -3.51
CA CYS A 109 6.57 14.77 -3.91
C CYS A 109 6.94 13.54 -3.06
N THR A 110 6.70 13.57 -1.75
CA THR A 110 6.92 12.42 -0.86
C THR A 110 5.98 11.26 -1.20
N VAL A 111 4.70 11.55 -1.47
CA VAL A 111 3.70 10.54 -1.88
C VAL A 111 4.09 9.93 -3.23
N ALA A 112 4.45 10.74 -4.21
CA ALA A 112 4.89 10.27 -5.53
C ALA A 112 6.12 9.36 -5.40
N ARG A 113 7.14 9.75 -4.63
CA ARG A 113 8.32 8.92 -4.39
C ARG A 113 8.00 7.61 -3.67
N ALA A 114 7.12 7.66 -2.67
CA ALA A 114 6.65 6.44 -2.02
C ALA A 114 5.94 5.53 -3.02
N SER A 115 5.10 6.09 -3.90
CA SER A 115 4.37 5.33 -4.94
C SER A 115 5.33 4.67 -5.91
N LEU A 116 6.32 5.41 -6.41
CA LEU A 116 7.38 4.85 -7.26
C LEU A 116 8.18 3.77 -6.54
N SER A 117 8.45 3.95 -5.24
CA SER A 117 9.19 2.95 -4.45
C SER A 117 8.36 1.69 -4.24
N VAL A 118 7.06 1.82 -3.93
CA VAL A 118 6.12 0.71 -3.82
C VAL A 118 6.01 0.00 -5.16
N PHE A 119 5.85 0.75 -6.26
CA PHE A 119 5.80 0.19 -7.61
C PHE A 119 7.06 -0.63 -7.92
N VAL A 120 8.23 -0.06 -7.72
CA VAL A 120 9.49 -0.77 -7.97
C VAL A 120 9.63 -2.00 -7.06
N LEU A 121 9.28 -1.92 -5.78
CA LEU A 121 9.55 -2.98 -4.79
C LEU A 121 8.50 -4.08 -4.71
N ALA A 122 7.22 -3.74 -4.85
CA ALA A 122 6.12 -4.69 -4.74
C ALA A 122 5.70 -5.18 -6.13
N GLU A 123 5.45 -4.26 -7.07
CA GLU A 123 4.96 -4.62 -8.40
C GLU A 123 6.02 -5.37 -9.20
N SER A 124 7.30 -4.95 -9.15
CA SER A 124 8.34 -5.65 -9.92
C SER A 124 8.58 -7.07 -9.43
N VAL A 125 8.43 -7.32 -8.13
CA VAL A 125 8.51 -8.69 -7.58
C VAL A 125 7.34 -9.53 -8.08
N GLY A 126 6.13 -8.97 -8.06
CA GLY A 126 4.94 -9.62 -8.63
C GLY A 126 5.08 -9.90 -10.13
N PHE A 127 5.59 -8.94 -10.89
CA PHE A 127 5.82 -9.07 -12.33
C PHE A 127 6.85 -10.16 -12.64
N VAL A 128 8.00 -10.15 -11.97
CA VAL A 128 9.04 -11.19 -12.15
C VAL A 128 8.49 -12.57 -11.77
N ALA A 129 7.75 -12.67 -10.67
CA ALA A 129 7.09 -13.92 -10.28
C ALA A 129 6.08 -14.39 -11.34
N SER A 130 5.35 -13.46 -11.96
CA SER A 130 4.38 -13.76 -13.02
C SER A 130 5.06 -14.20 -14.31
N VAL A 131 6.17 -13.59 -14.70
CA VAL A 131 6.98 -14.01 -15.86
C VAL A 131 7.58 -15.40 -15.63
N ALA A 132 8.17 -15.63 -14.45
CA ALA A 132 8.71 -16.93 -14.07
C ALA A 132 7.61 -18.01 -14.04
N TRP A 133 6.44 -17.69 -13.49
CA TRP A 133 5.29 -18.58 -13.49
C TRP A 133 4.80 -18.89 -14.90
N GLY A 134 4.70 -17.89 -15.78
CA GLY A 134 4.34 -18.10 -17.18
C GLY A 134 5.30 -19.06 -17.90
N TYR A 135 6.61 -18.93 -17.65
CA TYR A 135 7.59 -19.88 -18.16
C TYR A 135 7.36 -21.29 -17.64
N VAL A 136 7.10 -21.46 -16.33
CA VAL A 136 6.83 -22.78 -15.73
C VAL A 136 5.51 -23.37 -16.26
N SER A 137 4.43 -22.59 -16.33
CA SER A 137 3.13 -23.06 -16.78
C SER A 137 3.12 -23.50 -18.24
N ASP A 138 3.94 -22.86 -19.09
CA ASP A 138 4.12 -23.28 -20.48
C ASP A 138 4.70 -24.68 -20.63
N HIS A 139 5.44 -25.17 -19.62
CA HIS A 139 6.06 -26.48 -19.62
C HIS A 139 5.29 -27.53 -18.80
N VAL A 140 4.19 -27.14 -18.13
CA VAL A 140 3.38 -28.02 -17.28
C VAL A 140 1.91 -27.88 -17.68
N ALA A 141 1.44 -28.76 -18.56
CA ALA A 141 0.11 -28.70 -19.19
C ALA A 141 -1.05 -28.52 -18.18
N TYR A 142 -0.98 -29.15 -17.00
CA TYR A 142 -1.98 -29.00 -15.94
C TYR A 142 -2.14 -27.56 -15.43
N LEU A 143 -1.04 -26.79 -15.39
CA LEU A 143 -1.04 -25.39 -14.95
C LEU A 143 -1.62 -24.46 -16.02
N ASN A 144 -1.52 -24.82 -17.30
CA ASN A 144 -1.98 -23.99 -18.42
C ASN A 144 -3.45 -24.22 -18.80
N ALA A 145 -4.03 -25.37 -18.43
CA ALA A 145 -5.44 -25.69 -18.72
C ALA A 145 -6.46 -24.72 -18.07
N HIS A 146 -6.03 -23.87 -17.14
CA HIS A 146 -6.91 -23.04 -16.30
C HIS A 146 -6.77 -21.52 -16.55
N SER A 147 -6.01 -21.09 -17.56
CA SER A 147 -5.75 -19.66 -17.85
C SER A 147 -6.71 -19.05 -18.90
N GLY A 148 -7.85 -19.71 -19.16
CA GLY A 148 -8.79 -19.38 -20.23
C GLY A 148 -9.11 -17.89 -20.35
N SER A 149 -8.90 -17.33 -21.55
CA SER A 149 -9.21 -15.93 -21.85
C SER A 149 -10.72 -15.71 -21.78
N SER A 150 -11.18 -14.97 -20.77
CA SER A 150 -12.50 -14.36 -20.83
C SER A 150 -12.53 -13.37 -21.99
N SER A 151 -13.67 -13.25 -22.68
CA SER A 151 -13.89 -12.16 -23.64
C SER A 151 -13.67 -10.84 -22.91
N HIS A 152 -12.58 -10.15 -23.27
CA HIS A 152 -12.18 -8.95 -22.55
C HIS A 152 -13.18 -7.83 -22.86
N PRO A 153 -13.62 -7.08 -21.83
CA PRO A 153 -14.21 -5.77 -22.05
C PRO A 153 -13.30 -4.93 -22.96
N GLY A 154 -13.86 -3.94 -23.65
CA GLY A 154 -13.01 -3.00 -24.39
C GLY A 154 -11.97 -2.38 -23.45
N VAL A 155 -10.76 -2.08 -23.94
CA VAL A 155 -9.61 -1.59 -23.14
C VAL A 155 -10.00 -0.46 -22.18
N LEU A 156 -10.89 0.44 -22.58
CA LEU A 156 -11.39 1.53 -21.71
C LEU A 156 -12.12 1.04 -20.46
N ALA A 157 -12.93 -0.01 -20.57
CA ALA A 157 -13.62 -0.61 -19.45
C ALA A 157 -12.64 -1.30 -18.49
N ASP A 158 -11.62 -1.99 -19.04
CA ASP A 158 -10.57 -2.60 -18.23
C ASP A 158 -9.75 -1.55 -17.48
N LEU A 159 -9.35 -0.46 -18.15
CA LEU A 159 -8.63 0.66 -17.51
C LEU A 159 -9.44 1.29 -16.37
N ALA A 160 -10.75 1.50 -16.57
CA ALA A 160 -11.62 2.02 -15.53
C ALA A 160 -11.74 1.03 -14.35
N GLY A 161 -11.88 -0.26 -14.65
CA GLY A 161 -11.88 -1.34 -13.68
C GLY A 161 -10.58 -1.39 -12.86
N SER A 162 -9.43 -1.22 -13.49
CA SER A 162 -8.10 -1.16 -12.84
C SER A 162 -8.01 -0.04 -11.80
N VAL A 163 -8.52 1.15 -12.14
CA VAL A 163 -8.56 2.27 -11.19
C VAL A 163 -9.51 1.97 -10.05
N ALA A 164 -10.70 1.43 -10.33
CA ALA A 164 -11.66 1.07 -9.30
C ALA A 164 -11.07 0.03 -8.33
N ALA A 165 -10.53 -1.07 -8.85
CA ALA A 165 -9.90 -2.14 -8.07
C ALA A 165 -8.73 -1.62 -7.22
N GLY A 166 -7.83 -0.83 -7.83
CA GLY A 166 -6.69 -0.24 -7.12
C GLY A 166 -7.08 0.60 -5.90
N PHE A 167 -8.26 1.23 -5.90
CA PHE A 167 -8.74 2.01 -4.76
C PHE A 167 -9.61 1.19 -3.79
N SER A 168 -10.60 0.47 -4.30
CA SER A 168 -11.55 -0.28 -3.46
C SER A 168 -10.84 -1.40 -2.71
N GLU A 169 -9.98 -2.17 -3.38
CA GLU A 169 -9.34 -3.33 -2.77
C GLU A 169 -8.37 -2.93 -1.67
N GLU A 170 -7.59 -1.86 -1.82
CA GLU A 170 -6.69 -1.43 -0.76
C GLU A 170 -7.43 -0.98 0.48
N ILE A 171 -8.62 -0.39 0.34
CA ILE A 171 -9.45 -0.03 1.49
C ILE A 171 -9.95 -1.28 2.19
N VAL A 172 -10.53 -2.21 1.41
CA VAL A 172 -11.17 -3.42 1.94
C VAL A 172 -10.16 -4.40 2.52
N VAL A 173 -9.06 -4.65 1.81
CA VAL A 173 -8.07 -5.68 2.16
C VAL A 173 -7.02 -5.15 3.12
N VAL A 174 -6.69 -3.85 3.08
CA VAL A 174 -5.54 -3.34 3.81
C VAL A 174 -5.94 -2.32 4.88
N VAL A 175 -6.61 -1.23 4.51
CA VAL A 175 -6.93 -0.15 5.47
C VAL A 175 -7.88 -0.64 6.55
N LEU A 176 -9.04 -1.20 6.16
CA LEU A 176 -10.08 -1.59 7.09
C LEU A 176 -9.60 -2.67 8.09
N PRO A 177 -8.95 -3.78 7.67
CA PRO A 177 -8.46 -4.79 8.60
C PRO A 177 -7.41 -4.24 9.56
N VAL A 178 -6.53 -3.36 9.08
CA VAL A 178 -5.51 -2.74 9.92
C VAL A 178 -6.11 -1.75 10.92
N CYS A 179 -7.11 -0.96 10.52
CA CYS A 179 -7.86 -0.09 11.42
C CYS A 179 -8.59 -0.90 12.51
N LEU A 180 -9.23 -2.01 12.13
CA LEU A 180 -9.90 -2.89 13.07
C LEU A 180 -8.92 -3.55 14.04
N ALA A 181 -7.82 -4.11 13.52
CA ALA A 181 -6.78 -4.72 14.33
C ALA A 181 -6.11 -3.71 15.26
N TYR A 182 -5.93 -2.45 14.84
CA TYR A 182 -5.38 -1.40 15.70
C TYR A 182 -6.29 -1.09 16.88
N ARG A 183 -7.62 -1.08 16.67
CA ARG A 183 -8.59 -0.97 17.76
C ARG A 183 -8.56 -2.16 18.69
N LEU A 184 -8.63 -3.37 18.15
CA LEU A 184 -8.65 -4.60 18.95
C LEU A 184 -7.37 -4.78 19.78
N ARG A 185 -6.20 -4.43 19.22
CA ARG A 185 -4.91 -4.50 19.93
C ARG A 185 -4.85 -3.62 21.18
N ARG A 186 -5.72 -2.62 21.35
CA ARG A 186 -5.80 -1.80 22.58
C ARG A 186 -6.17 -2.62 23.81
N HIS A 187 -6.87 -3.72 23.61
CA HIS A 187 -7.34 -4.59 24.69
C HIS A 187 -6.40 -5.77 24.94
N VAL A 188 -5.35 -5.95 24.12
CA VAL A 188 -4.43 -7.08 24.21
C VAL A 188 -3.09 -6.61 24.80
N THR A 189 -2.88 -6.86 26.09
CA THR A 189 -1.63 -6.50 26.79
C THR A 189 -0.51 -7.53 26.56
N ASN A 190 -0.86 -8.80 26.34
CA ASN A 190 0.13 -9.88 26.20
C ASN A 190 0.94 -9.77 24.89
N PRO A 191 2.29 -9.67 24.94
CA PRO A 191 3.13 -9.50 23.76
C PRO A 191 3.09 -10.70 22.80
N ARG A 192 2.89 -11.93 23.28
CA ARG A 192 2.78 -13.12 22.42
C ARG A 192 1.49 -13.08 21.61
N LEU A 193 0.36 -12.76 22.25
CA LEU A 193 -0.93 -12.59 21.57
C LEU A 193 -0.88 -11.44 20.55
N ARG A 194 -0.16 -10.36 20.86
CA ARG A 194 0.05 -9.24 19.93
C ARG A 194 0.87 -9.62 18.69
N ARG A 195 1.78 -10.60 18.79
CA ARG A 195 2.53 -11.15 17.64
C ARG A 195 1.66 -12.13 16.84
N ALA A 196 0.98 -13.05 17.53
CA ALA A 196 0.06 -13.99 16.88
C ALA A 196 -1.04 -13.24 16.10
N GLY A 197 -1.66 -12.21 16.71
CA GLY A 197 -2.66 -11.39 16.03
C GLY A 197 -2.13 -10.64 14.81
N LEU A 198 -0.84 -10.29 14.77
CA LEU A 198 -0.23 -9.70 13.57
C LEU A 198 -0.09 -10.74 12.45
N VAL A 199 0.30 -11.97 12.78
CA VAL A 199 0.39 -13.07 11.80
C VAL A 199 -0.99 -13.38 11.23
N VAL A 200 -2.01 -13.50 12.09
CA VAL A 200 -3.40 -13.72 11.68
C VAL A 200 -3.90 -12.57 10.79
N LEU A 201 -3.59 -11.33 11.14
CA LEU A 201 -3.94 -10.17 10.33
C LEU A 201 -3.30 -10.23 8.94
N VAL A 202 -1.99 -10.48 8.84
CA VAL A 202 -1.29 -10.60 7.55
C VAL A 202 -1.86 -11.74 6.72
N ALA A 203 -2.06 -12.90 7.32
CA ALA A 203 -2.66 -14.06 6.65
C ALA A 203 -4.09 -13.75 6.16
N GLY A 204 -4.92 -13.11 6.98
CA GLY A 204 -6.28 -12.72 6.63
C GLY A 204 -6.33 -11.73 5.46
N MET A 205 -5.48 -10.72 5.46
CA MET A 205 -5.38 -9.77 4.33
C MET A 205 -4.90 -10.45 3.05
N LEU A 206 -3.92 -11.36 3.16
CA LEU A 206 -3.43 -12.13 2.01
C LEU A 206 -4.54 -13.02 1.41
N LEU A 207 -5.27 -13.75 2.26
CA LEU A 207 -6.38 -14.60 1.83
C LEU A 207 -7.53 -13.78 1.23
N ALA A 208 -7.87 -12.63 1.83
CA ALA A 208 -8.87 -11.72 1.29
C ALA A 208 -8.47 -11.23 -0.11
N ARG A 209 -7.20 -10.87 -0.33
CA ARG A 209 -6.72 -10.49 -1.67
C ARG A 209 -6.87 -11.64 -2.67
N LEU A 210 -6.36 -12.82 -2.32
CA LEU A 210 -6.40 -13.97 -3.21
C LEU A 210 -7.83 -14.40 -3.54
N SER A 211 -8.80 -14.11 -2.67
CA SER A 211 -10.20 -14.39 -2.91
C SER A 211 -10.78 -13.67 -4.14
N TYR A 212 -10.26 -12.49 -4.51
CA TYR A 212 -10.64 -11.78 -5.73
C TYR A 212 -10.09 -12.41 -7.01
N HIS A 213 -9.14 -13.34 -6.86
CA HIS A 213 -8.37 -13.91 -7.95
C HIS A 213 -8.53 -15.43 -8.04
N VAL A 214 -9.52 -16.00 -7.35
CA VAL A 214 -9.79 -17.44 -7.37
C VAL A 214 -10.09 -17.98 -8.77
N MET A 215 -10.62 -17.12 -9.66
CA MET A 215 -10.87 -17.48 -11.06
C MET A 215 -9.59 -17.74 -11.86
N TYR A 216 -8.42 -17.32 -11.36
CA TYR A 216 -7.13 -17.60 -12.01
C TYR A 216 -6.52 -18.95 -11.60
N GLY A 217 -7.15 -19.69 -10.66
CA GLY A 217 -6.62 -20.96 -10.17
C GLY A 217 -5.19 -20.83 -9.65
N PHE A 218 -4.28 -21.70 -10.13
CA PHE A 218 -2.86 -21.63 -9.77
C PHE A 218 -2.14 -20.38 -10.30
N GLY A 219 -2.70 -19.70 -11.30
CA GLY A 219 -2.21 -18.41 -11.79
C GLY A 219 -2.26 -17.29 -10.74
N ALA A 220 -2.98 -17.48 -9.63
CA ALA A 220 -2.99 -16.55 -8.50
C ALA A 220 -1.76 -16.66 -7.58
N LEU A 221 -0.91 -17.69 -7.71
CA LEU A 221 0.24 -17.88 -6.82
C LEU A 221 1.27 -16.73 -6.89
N PRO A 222 1.65 -16.22 -8.08
CA PRO A 222 2.49 -15.01 -8.16
C PRO A 222 1.85 -13.79 -7.48
N LEU A 223 0.52 -13.66 -7.54
CA LEU A 223 -0.21 -12.58 -6.88
C LEU A 223 -0.09 -12.67 -5.36
N ALA A 224 0.12 -13.85 -4.78
CA ALA A 224 0.34 -14.00 -3.34
C ALA A 224 1.65 -13.33 -2.88
N VAL A 225 2.71 -13.44 -3.69
CA VAL A 225 4.00 -12.81 -3.42
C VAL A 225 3.87 -11.29 -3.47
N TRP A 226 3.21 -10.79 -4.51
CA TRP A 226 2.87 -9.38 -4.66
C TRP A 226 2.04 -8.86 -3.47
N ALA A 227 0.94 -9.54 -3.16
CA ALA A 227 0.02 -9.14 -2.10
C ALA A 227 0.73 -9.08 -0.74
N LEU A 228 1.59 -10.06 -0.44
CA LEU A 228 2.40 -10.06 0.77
C LEU A 228 3.36 -8.88 0.79
N ALA A 229 4.07 -8.60 -0.31
CA ALA A 229 4.98 -7.45 -0.40
C ALA A 229 4.23 -6.13 -0.16
N SER A 230 3.10 -5.93 -0.84
CA SER A 230 2.21 -4.77 -0.68
C SER A 230 1.73 -4.58 0.75
N ILE A 231 1.28 -5.67 1.40
CA ILE A 231 0.89 -5.67 2.82
C ILE A 231 2.05 -5.25 3.72
N LEU A 232 3.24 -5.82 3.53
CA LEU A 232 4.41 -5.51 4.36
C LEU A 232 4.85 -4.06 4.17
N VAL A 233 4.84 -3.56 2.92
CA VAL A 233 5.11 -2.17 2.60
C VAL A 233 4.10 -1.25 3.27
N TYR A 234 2.80 -1.56 3.23
CA TYR A 234 1.78 -0.79 3.93
C TYR A 234 1.99 -0.80 5.45
N LEU A 235 2.17 -1.97 6.06
CA LEU A 235 2.36 -2.08 7.51
C LEU A 235 3.57 -1.28 7.98
N ARG A 236 4.60 -1.16 7.13
CA ARG A 236 5.83 -0.42 7.38
C ARG A 236 5.70 1.09 7.14
N THR A 237 5.00 1.50 6.09
CA THR A 237 4.92 2.90 5.65
C THR A 237 3.69 3.64 6.16
N ARG A 238 2.60 2.91 6.44
CA ARG A 238 1.28 3.45 6.78
C ARG A 238 0.83 4.52 5.78
N ALA A 239 1.06 4.24 4.50
CA ALA A 239 0.67 5.11 3.40
C ALA A 239 -0.10 4.26 2.39
N VAL A 240 -1.43 4.37 2.38
CA VAL A 240 -2.27 3.56 1.47
C VAL A 240 -2.31 4.18 0.08
N LEU A 241 -2.32 5.50 -0.03
CA LEU A 241 -2.45 6.18 -1.32
C LEU A 241 -1.34 5.79 -2.31
N PRO A 242 -0.06 5.71 -1.92
CA PRO A 242 0.99 5.15 -2.78
C PRO A 242 0.72 3.74 -3.29
N LEU A 243 0.11 2.91 -2.46
CA LEU A 243 -0.20 1.53 -2.81
C LEU A 243 -1.38 1.47 -3.78
N MET A 244 -2.43 2.27 -3.56
CA MET A 244 -3.57 2.38 -4.49
C MET A 244 -3.14 2.82 -5.88
N ILE A 245 -2.27 3.83 -5.96
CA ILE A 245 -1.75 4.34 -7.22
C ILE A 245 -0.89 3.27 -7.91
N ALA A 246 0.03 2.63 -7.17
CA ALA A 246 0.90 1.60 -7.73
C ALA A 246 0.09 0.42 -8.28
N HIS A 247 -0.90 -0.05 -7.52
CA HIS A 247 -1.80 -1.12 -7.92
C HIS A 247 -2.63 -0.74 -9.16
N ALA A 248 -3.30 0.42 -9.15
CA ALA A 248 -4.09 0.88 -10.30
C ALA A 248 -3.24 0.98 -11.58
N VAL A 249 -2.02 1.53 -11.47
CA VAL A 249 -1.10 1.65 -12.61
C VAL A 249 -0.65 0.28 -13.10
N TYR A 250 -0.34 -0.66 -12.21
CA TYR A 250 0.03 -2.03 -12.58
C TYR A 250 -1.10 -2.71 -13.37
N ASP A 251 -2.32 -2.64 -12.87
CA ASP A 251 -3.48 -3.24 -13.54
C ASP A 251 -3.78 -2.58 -14.88
N MET A 252 -3.63 -1.25 -14.99
CA MET A 252 -3.78 -0.54 -16.27
C MET A 252 -2.73 -0.99 -17.29
N ILE A 253 -1.49 -1.21 -16.87
CA ILE A 253 -0.43 -1.75 -17.73
C ILE A 253 -0.83 -3.14 -18.24
N LEU A 254 -1.34 -4.00 -17.35
CA LEU A 254 -1.82 -5.33 -17.74
C LEU A 254 -3.01 -5.27 -18.70
N ALA A 255 -3.95 -4.35 -18.49
CA ALA A 255 -5.10 -4.13 -19.37
C ALA A 255 -4.68 -3.74 -20.79
N VAL A 256 -3.59 -2.98 -20.95
CA VAL A 256 -3.06 -2.58 -22.25
C VAL A 256 -2.25 -3.71 -22.91
N ILE A 257 -1.53 -4.51 -22.12
CA ILE A 257 -0.69 -5.60 -22.64
C ILE A 257 -1.55 -6.81 -23.09
N ARG A 258 -2.60 -7.16 -22.33
CA ARG A 258 -3.42 -8.36 -22.56
C ARG A 258 -3.96 -8.54 -23.99
N PRO A 259 -4.49 -7.49 -24.67
CA PRO A 259 -5.02 -7.62 -26.03
C PRO A 259 -3.97 -8.01 -27.08
N VAL A 260 -2.70 -7.74 -26.79
CA VAL A 260 -1.59 -8.14 -27.66
C VAL A 260 -1.27 -9.60 -27.33
N ALA A 261 -1.96 -10.55 -27.96
CA ALA A 261 -1.78 -11.97 -27.65
C ALA A 261 -0.42 -12.53 -28.16
N GLY A 262 0.01 -13.66 -27.60
CA GLY A 262 1.14 -14.46 -28.09
C GLY A 262 2.53 -14.04 -27.55
N SER A 263 3.57 -14.59 -28.18
CA SER A 263 4.97 -14.33 -27.84
C SER A 263 5.35 -12.85 -28.01
N TYR A 264 4.77 -12.19 -29.01
CA TYR A 264 4.90 -10.74 -29.21
C TYR A 264 4.36 -9.95 -28.02
N GLY A 265 3.14 -10.29 -27.55
CA GLY A 265 2.53 -9.70 -26.37
C GLY A 265 3.34 -9.80 -25.10
N ARG A 266 3.88 -11.00 -24.84
CA ARG A 266 4.75 -11.25 -23.68
C ARG A 266 6.01 -10.41 -23.74
N THR A 267 6.69 -10.38 -24.88
CA THR A 267 7.93 -9.61 -25.07
C THR A 267 7.67 -8.10 -25.00
N SER A 268 6.61 -7.60 -25.64
CA SER A 268 6.23 -6.19 -25.54
C SER A 268 5.83 -5.81 -24.13
N GLY A 269 5.13 -6.70 -23.41
CA GLY A 269 4.76 -6.48 -22.02
C GLY A 269 5.97 -6.37 -21.10
N ILE A 270 6.94 -7.28 -21.25
CA ILE A 270 8.22 -7.22 -20.52
C ILE A 270 8.97 -5.93 -20.84
N ALA A 271 9.06 -5.54 -22.12
CA ALA A 271 9.77 -4.34 -22.53
C ALA A 271 9.11 -3.05 -21.99
N VAL A 272 7.78 -2.93 -22.09
CA VAL A 272 7.02 -1.80 -21.54
C VAL A 272 7.17 -1.74 -20.03
N TYR A 273 7.05 -2.87 -19.33
CA TYR A 273 7.21 -2.94 -17.89
C TYR A 273 8.63 -2.52 -17.46
N ALA A 274 9.66 -3.04 -18.14
CA ALA A 274 11.04 -2.68 -17.88
C ALA A 274 11.31 -1.18 -18.11
N LEU A 275 10.72 -0.59 -19.16
CA LEU A 275 10.80 0.85 -19.42
C LEU A 275 10.19 1.66 -18.27
N ILE A 276 8.99 1.28 -17.81
CA ILE A 276 8.28 1.97 -16.72
C ILE A 276 9.09 1.88 -15.42
N VAL A 277 9.62 0.70 -15.08
CA VAL A 277 10.49 0.51 -13.91
C VAL A 277 11.77 1.34 -14.06
N GLY A 278 12.38 1.37 -15.24
CA GLY A 278 13.56 2.18 -15.53
C GLY A 278 13.31 3.67 -15.29
N VAL A 279 12.20 4.20 -15.80
CA VAL A 279 11.77 5.59 -15.57
C VAL A 279 11.52 5.85 -14.09
N ALA A 280 10.82 4.94 -13.40
CA ALA A 280 10.55 5.05 -11.97
C ALA A 280 11.86 5.10 -11.14
N LEU A 281 12.84 4.26 -11.47
CA LEU A 281 14.16 4.25 -10.84
C LEU A 281 14.91 5.56 -11.08
N VAL A 282 14.93 6.06 -12.32
CA VAL A 282 15.55 7.35 -12.66
C VAL A 282 14.90 8.49 -11.85
N MET A 283 13.58 8.52 -11.77
CA MET A 283 12.85 9.52 -10.98
C MET A 283 13.17 9.43 -9.47
N LEU A 284 13.28 8.22 -8.92
CA LEU A 284 13.67 8.01 -7.53
C LEU A 284 15.09 8.52 -7.25
N ILE A 285 16.04 8.26 -8.16
CA ILE A 285 17.41 8.73 -8.05
C ILE A 285 17.47 10.27 -8.16
N ALA A 286 16.82 10.84 -9.18
CA ALA A 286 16.82 12.28 -9.43
C ALA A 286 16.18 13.10 -8.28
N THR A 287 15.21 12.52 -7.57
CA THR A 287 14.51 13.17 -6.46
C THR A 287 15.12 12.89 -5.08
N SER A 288 16.22 12.13 -5.01
CA SER A 288 16.87 11.75 -3.75
C SER A 288 17.51 12.97 -3.04
N PRO A 289 17.26 13.21 -1.74
CA PRO A 289 17.74 14.40 -1.03
C PRO A 289 19.26 14.41 -0.81
N VAL A 290 19.95 13.32 -1.17
CA VAL A 290 21.38 13.05 -0.93
C VAL A 290 22.28 14.21 -1.38
N ARG A 291 21.87 15.01 -2.37
CA ARG A 291 22.65 16.15 -2.85
C ARG A 291 22.47 17.45 -2.06
N ARG A 292 21.34 17.65 -1.37
CA ARG A 292 21.03 18.95 -0.73
C ARG A 292 21.55 19.08 0.70
N SER A 293 21.69 17.98 1.44
CA SER A 293 22.27 18.00 2.79
C SER A 293 23.76 18.33 2.76
N GLY A 294 24.50 17.83 1.76
CA GLY A 294 25.91 18.18 1.56
C GLY A 294 26.12 19.66 1.24
N GLN A 295 25.30 20.22 0.33
CA GLN A 295 25.39 21.65 -0.03
C GLN A 295 24.94 22.59 1.09
N ARG A 296 23.90 22.25 1.86
CA ARG A 296 23.49 23.05 3.03
C ARG A 296 24.56 23.06 4.12
N ASN A 297 25.19 21.90 4.38
CA ASN A 297 26.28 21.82 5.35
C ASN A 297 27.56 22.51 4.86
N ALA A 298 27.83 22.50 3.55
CA ALA A 298 28.92 23.27 2.96
C ALA A 298 28.66 24.78 3.03
N ALA A 299 27.44 25.22 2.69
CA ALA A 299 27.05 26.62 2.76
C ALA A 299 26.96 27.16 4.20
N SER A 300 26.53 26.34 5.18
CA SER A 300 26.53 26.74 6.59
C SER A 300 27.93 26.80 7.19
N ARG A 301 28.87 25.93 6.76
CA ARG A 301 30.29 26.05 7.10
C ARG A 301 30.93 27.32 6.53
N LEU A 302 30.58 27.67 5.29
CA LEU A 302 31.07 28.90 4.65
C LEU A 302 30.48 30.19 5.25
N ARG A 303 29.25 30.14 5.81
CA ARG A 303 28.64 31.28 6.52
C ARG A 303 28.98 31.35 8.02
N GLY A 304 29.65 30.33 8.56
CA GLY A 304 29.91 30.15 9.99
C GLY A 304 31.26 30.68 10.52
N HIS A 305 32.02 31.46 9.74
CA HIS A 305 33.24 32.10 10.23
C HIS A 305 33.37 33.63 10.00
N PRO A 306 32.39 34.47 10.39
CA PRO A 306 32.64 35.90 10.57
C PRO A 306 33.18 36.28 11.97
N GLY A 307 33.50 35.32 12.85
CA GLY A 307 33.61 35.60 14.30
C GLY A 307 34.78 34.98 15.06
N SER A 308 35.85 34.50 14.42
CA SER A 308 37.12 34.23 15.10
C SER A 308 37.91 35.52 15.38
N ALA A 309 37.22 36.61 15.71
CA ALA A 309 37.79 37.71 16.47
C ALA A 309 37.30 37.51 17.90
N ALA A 310 38.04 36.72 18.66
CA ALA A 310 37.83 36.60 20.10
C ALA A 310 38.11 37.97 20.74
N PRO A 311 37.17 38.59 21.46
CA PRO A 311 37.55 39.55 22.46
C PRO A 311 38.10 38.73 23.64
N MET A 312 39.41 38.78 23.80
CA MET A 312 40.11 38.43 25.02
C MET A 312 39.60 39.39 26.11
N VAL A 313 38.51 39.04 26.78
CA VAL A 313 38.07 39.73 27.99
C VAL A 313 38.46 38.85 29.17
N ALA A 314 39.44 39.37 29.89
CA ALA A 314 39.90 38.89 31.16
C ALA A 314 38.74 38.77 32.16
N ASP A 315 38.82 37.71 32.96
CA ASP A 315 38.85 37.80 34.42
C ASP A 315 37.81 38.70 35.12
N LEU A 316 36.96 38.08 35.95
CA LEU A 316 36.92 38.33 37.41
C LEU A 316 35.55 37.94 38.01
N SER A 317 35.64 37.14 39.07
CA SER A 317 34.81 37.18 40.28
C SER A 317 33.28 37.03 40.17
N SER A 318 32.73 35.98 40.76
CA SER A 318 32.18 36.02 42.14
C SER A 318 31.11 34.94 42.33
N THR A 319 31.45 33.95 43.17
CA THR A 319 30.72 33.57 44.38
C THR A 319 29.25 34.01 44.47
N THR A 320 28.30 33.07 44.52
CA THR A 320 27.41 32.87 45.69
C THR A 320 26.53 31.64 45.51
N THR A 321 26.76 30.69 46.42
CA THR A 321 25.80 29.80 47.07
C THR A 321 24.35 30.30 47.12
N SER A 322 23.40 29.43 46.78
CA SER A 322 22.11 29.33 47.48
C SER A 322 21.52 27.93 47.28
N THR A 323 21.58 27.16 48.36
CA THR A 323 20.82 25.94 48.62
C THR A 323 19.37 26.30 48.89
N ASP A 324 18.42 25.71 48.17
CA ASP A 324 16.99 25.83 48.50
C ASP A 324 16.37 24.43 48.65
N PRO A 325 16.15 23.93 49.89
CA PRO A 325 15.39 22.73 50.17
C PRO A 325 14.11 23.09 50.95
N HIS A 326 13.01 23.37 50.24
CA HIS A 326 11.66 23.31 50.80
C HIS A 326 10.89 22.18 50.10
N GLN A 327 10.66 21.04 50.76
CA GLN A 327 9.63 20.77 51.78
C GLN A 327 8.18 20.89 51.28
N ARG A 328 7.38 19.92 51.76
CA ARG A 328 5.91 19.75 51.76
C ARG A 328 5.39 18.86 50.62
N GLY A 329 4.60 17.82 50.88
CA GLY A 329 4.01 17.37 52.14
C GLY A 329 3.33 16.02 51.95
N VAL A 330 3.36 15.25 53.02
CA VAL A 330 2.60 14.03 53.26
C VAL A 330 1.12 14.40 53.35
N GLY A 331 0.26 13.65 52.66
CA GLY A 331 -1.19 13.74 52.79
C GLY A 331 -1.80 12.35 52.62
N THR A 332 -2.01 11.68 53.73
CA THR A 332 -2.81 10.45 53.88
C THR A 332 -4.30 10.79 53.97
N ALA A 333 -5.13 10.06 53.23
CA ALA A 333 -6.48 9.64 53.59
C ALA A 333 -6.84 8.42 52.74
#